data_AF-A0A7J8H7H5-F1
#
_entry.id   AF-A0A7J8H7H5-F1
#
_cell.length_a   1.000
_cell.length_b   1.000
_cell.length_c   1.000
_cell.angle_alpha   90.00
_cell.angle_beta   90.00
_cell.angle_gamma   90.00
#
_symmetry.space_group_name_H-M   'P 1'
#
loop_
_entity.id
_entity.type
_entity.pdbx_description
1 polymer ?
#
loop_
_entity_poly.entity_id
_entity_poly.type
_entity_poly.pdbx_seq_one_letter_code
_entity_poly.pdbx_strand_id
1 'polypeptide(L)'
;MALPTLPSYWCSRRLLDQQVARQRHREQEARLRQQWDENSRYFRVSDICSSKQADWSSKTSYQRSMHAYQREKMKEEKRKHLEARRERLQQLLLEEQDLLARELEELRLSMNLRERRIRERHGNLKSAREEQRKLIAEQLLYEHWKKNDPKLREIESDLHKKHVINSWETQKEEKKQQEATEEEENKRYENEYEVARREALERIKAEEERRQLEDKLQAEALLQQMEELKVKEMEATKLKKEQENLLKQQWELEKLEEERKQIAAFQQKAELGRFLRHQYNVQLHRRTQQIQEELEADKRILQALLQKEEENQRVHLARREQALADVVWMKQVIEEQLQLEKEREAELQMLFREEAKEMWEKREAEWARERSARDRLMSELQAWEADQQEEEEEEEVRQTQQLTNALLQQEAKMMAERGYQPKPYRHPKIAWN
;
A
#
# COMPACT_ATOMS: atom_id res chain seq x y z
N MET A 1 207.52 -40.07 -207.43
CA MET A 1 206.65 -39.74 -208.59
C MET A 1 205.31 -40.39 -208.33
N ALA A 2 204.17 -39.80 -208.58
CA ALA A 2 203.89 -38.47 -209.10
C ALA A 2 202.37 -38.27 -209.01
N LEU A 3 201.93 -37.02 -208.80
CA LEU A 3 200.66 -36.41 -209.28
C LEU A 3 199.36 -37.17 -208.86
N PRO A 4 198.14 -36.77 -209.23
CA PRO A 4 197.61 -35.47 -209.64
C PRO A 4 196.45 -34.98 -208.73
N THR A 5 196.31 -33.65 -208.69
CA THR A 5 195.19 -32.83 -208.20
C THR A 5 193.79 -33.42 -208.44
N LEU A 6 192.87 -33.43 -207.45
CA LEU A 6 191.43 -33.53 -207.76
C LEU A 6 190.51 -32.73 -206.80
N PRO A 7 189.40 -32.15 -207.32
CA PRO A 7 188.61 -31.11 -206.64
C PRO A 7 187.39 -31.59 -205.82
N SER A 8 186.70 -30.58 -205.29
CA SER A 8 185.99 -30.53 -204.00
C SER A 8 184.47 -30.66 -204.03
N TYR A 9 183.81 -31.01 -205.13
CA TYR A 9 182.36 -30.69 -205.26
C TYR A 9 181.34 -31.78 -204.87
N TRP A 10 181.74 -32.98 -204.44
CA TRP A 10 180.79 -34.12 -204.42
C TRP A 10 180.32 -34.61 -203.05
N CYS A 11 180.91 -34.20 -201.93
CA CYS A 11 180.64 -34.87 -200.65
C CYS A 11 179.47 -34.27 -199.82
N SER A 12 178.96 -33.08 -200.13
CA SER A 12 177.94 -32.37 -199.34
C SER A 12 176.51 -32.93 -199.44
N ARG A 13 176.24 -33.82 -200.41
CA ARG A 13 174.86 -34.24 -200.71
C ARG A 13 174.35 -35.41 -199.88
N ARG A 14 175.23 -36.24 -199.29
CA ARG A 14 174.81 -37.48 -198.61
C ARG A 14 174.18 -37.31 -197.23
N LEU A 15 174.38 -36.18 -196.57
CA LEU A 15 173.92 -35.97 -195.19
C LEU A 15 172.46 -35.51 -195.07
N LEU A 16 171.98 -34.69 -196.02
CA LEU A 16 170.61 -34.14 -195.94
C LEU A 16 169.54 -35.21 -196.26
N ASP A 17 169.85 -36.15 -197.17
CA ASP A 17 168.90 -37.20 -197.58
C ASP A 17 168.67 -38.27 -196.48
N GLN A 18 169.66 -38.56 -195.63
CA GLN A 18 169.50 -39.54 -194.55
C GLN A 18 168.54 -39.09 -193.43
N GLN A 19 168.41 -37.77 -193.21
CA GLN A 19 167.51 -37.24 -192.18
C GLN A 19 166.04 -37.26 -192.63
N VAL A 20 165.77 -36.90 -193.90
CA VAL A 20 164.41 -36.87 -194.45
C VAL A 20 163.83 -38.29 -194.55
N ALA A 21 164.65 -39.30 -194.81
CA ALA A 21 164.22 -40.70 -194.88
C ALA A 21 163.74 -41.25 -193.51
N ARG A 22 164.41 -40.88 -192.40
CA ARG A 22 164.00 -41.33 -191.04
C ARG A 22 162.68 -40.71 -190.59
N GLN A 23 162.40 -39.46 -190.98
CA GLN A 23 161.16 -38.78 -190.61
C GLN A 23 159.94 -39.42 -191.28
N ARG A 24 160.02 -39.73 -192.58
CA ARG A 24 158.91 -40.39 -193.30
C ARG A 24 158.60 -41.80 -192.76
N HIS A 25 159.61 -42.54 -192.30
CA HIS A 25 159.42 -43.88 -191.73
C HIS A 25 158.65 -43.84 -190.40
N ARG A 26 158.94 -42.86 -189.52
CA ARG A 26 158.23 -42.70 -188.25
C ARG A 26 156.76 -42.35 -188.44
N GLU A 27 156.45 -41.51 -189.43
CA GLU A 27 155.07 -41.10 -189.71
C GLU A 27 154.22 -42.26 -190.26
N GLN A 28 154.82 -43.16 -191.05
CA GLN A 28 154.12 -44.37 -191.52
C GLN A 28 153.88 -45.37 -190.37
N GLU A 29 154.86 -45.58 -189.48
CA GLU A 29 154.68 -46.43 -188.30
C GLU A 29 153.63 -45.88 -187.32
N ALA A 30 153.55 -44.55 -187.16
CA ALA A 30 152.56 -43.92 -186.30
C ALA A 30 151.11 -44.15 -186.80
N ARG A 31 150.89 -44.07 -188.12
CA ARG A 31 149.57 -44.31 -188.72
C ARG A 31 149.11 -45.76 -188.56
N LEU A 32 150.01 -46.72 -188.72
CA LEU A 32 149.69 -48.14 -188.53
C LEU A 32 149.30 -48.44 -187.07
N ARG A 33 149.98 -47.85 -186.09
CA ARG A 33 149.64 -48.01 -184.67
C ARG A 33 148.24 -47.46 -184.33
N GLN A 34 147.89 -46.29 -184.86
CA GLN A 34 146.57 -45.69 -184.62
C GLN A 34 145.43 -46.56 -185.15
N GLN A 35 145.57 -47.12 -186.36
CA GLN A 35 144.55 -48.01 -186.92
C GLN A 35 144.38 -49.31 -186.10
N TRP A 36 145.47 -49.85 -185.54
CA TRP A 36 145.42 -51.03 -184.69
C TRP A 36 144.74 -50.75 -183.34
N ASP A 37 145.02 -49.60 -182.73
CA ASP A 37 144.40 -49.19 -181.47
C ASP A 37 142.88 -49.03 -181.63
N GLU A 38 142.42 -48.41 -182.71
CA GLU A 38 140.99 -48.22 -183.00
C GLU A 38 140.26 -49.55 -183.19
N ASN A 39 140.83 -50.46 -183.98
CA ASN A 39 140.24 -51.79 -184.16
C ASN A 39 140.19 -52.57 -182.84
N SER A 40 141.24 -52.50 -182.02
CA SER A 40 141.26 -53.21 -180.73
C SER A 40 140.17 -52.74 -179.76
N ARG A 41 139.81 -51.44 -179.80
CA ARG A 41 138.75 -50.87 -178.96
C ARG A 41 137.37 -51.34 -179.39
N TYR A 42 137.11 -51.43 -180.69
CA TYR A 42 135.81 -51.88 -181.21
C TYR A 42 135.45 -53.29 -180.75
N PHE A 43 136.40 -54.24 -180.85
CA PHE A 43 136.13 -55.63 -180.47
C PHE A 43 135.89 -55.81 -178.95
N ARG A 44 136.62 -55.09 -178.08
CA ARG A 44 136.38 -55.15 -176.62
C ARG A 44 134.99 -54.69 -176.22
N VAL A 45 134.50 -53.62 -176.85
CA VAL A 45 133.16 -53.09 -176.57
C VAL A 45 132.09 -54.08 -177.03
N SER A 46 132.28 -54.68 -178.20
CA SER A 46 131.39 -55.73 -178.72
C SER A 46 131.29 -56.94 -177.78
N ASP A 47 132.42 -57.42 -177.24
CA ASP A 47 132.44 -58.60 -176.36
C ASP A 47 131.66 -58.36 -175.05
N ILE A 48 131.78 -57.18 -174.44
CA ILE A 48 131.05 -56.83 -173.20
C ILE A 48 129.54 -56.82 -173.46
N CYS A 49 129.10 -56.18 -174.54
CA CYS A 49 127.69 -56.11 -174.91
C CYS A 49 127.11 -57.52 -175.15
N SER A 50 127.85 -58.38 -175.85
CA SER A 50 127.45 -59.77 -176.07
C SER A 50 127.29 -60.56 -174.76
N SER A 51 128.25 -60.42 -173.83
CA SER A 51 128.21 -61.14 -172.55
C SER A 51 126.99 -60.78 -171.69
N LYS A 52 126.62 -59.49 -171.61
CA LYS A 52 125.46 -59.03 -170.84
C LYS A 52 124.14 -59.43 -171.48
N GLN A 53 124.09 -59.47 -172.81
CA GLN A 53 122.92 -59.97 -173.51
C GLN A 53 122.72 -61.47 -173.26
N ALA A 54 123.80 -62.25 -173.13
CA ALA A 54 123.73 -63.66 -172.73
C ALA A 54 123.24 -63.84 -171.27
N ASP A 55 123.73 -63.02 -170.33
CA ASP A 55 123.29 -63.06 -168.93
C ASP A 55 121.79 -62.76 -168.79
N TRP A 56 121.30 -61.73 -169.48
CA TRP A 56 119.89 -61.32 -169.41
C TRP A 56 118.94 -62.31 -170.10
N SER A 57 119.41 -62.98 -171.14
CA SER A 57 118.65 -64.04 -171.81
C SER A 57 118.77 -65.40 -171.12
N SER A 58 119.59 -65.51 -170.06
CA SER A 58 119.75 -66.75 -169.32
C SER A 58 118.46 -67.13 -168.57
N LYS A 59 118.16 -68.44 -168.58
CA LYS A 59 117.00 -69.02 -167.89
C LYS A 59 117.01 -68.79 -166.38
N THR A 60 118.19 -68.60 -165.77
CA THR A 60 118.38 -68.39 -164.32
C THR A 60 117.93 -66.99 -163.88
N SER A 61 118.12 -65.97 -164.71
CA SER A 61 117.63 -64.60 -164.46
C SER A 61 116.10 -64.56 -164.28
N TYR A 62 115.36 -65.21 -165.19
CA TYR A 62 113.91 -65.27 -165.17
C TYR A 62 113.35 -65.92 -163.90
N GLN A 63 113.92 -67.07 -163.48
CA GLN A 63 113.47 -67.76 -162.26
C GLN A 63 113.67 -66.93 -160.99
N ARG A 64 114.77 -66.17 -160.90
CA ARG A 64 115.04 -65.29 -159.75
C ARG A 64 114.04 -64.12 -159.67
N SER A 65 113.66 -63.55 -160.82
CA SER A 65 112.61 -62.52 -160.91
C SER A 65 111.25 -63.08 -160.49
N MET A 66 110.89 -64.28 -160.97
CA MET A 66 109.58 -64.90 -160.65
C MET A 66 109.41 -65.22 -159.16
N HIS A 67 110.44 -65.69 -158.47
CA HIS A 67 110.37 -65.93 -157.03
C HIS A 67 110.26 -64.64 -156.20
N ALA A 68 110.90 -63.55 -156.64
CA ALA A 68 110.73 -62.24 -156.00
C ALA A 68 109.28 -61.76 -156.12
N TYR A 69 108.70 -61.87 -157.32
CA TYR A 69 107.30 -61.53 -157.58
C TYR A 69 106.31 -62.32 -156.70
N GLN A 70 106.50 -63.65 -156.59
CA GLN A 70 105.63 -64.49 -155.75
C GLN A 70 105.68 -64.10 -154.26
N ARG A 71 106.85 -63.72 -153.74
CA ARG A 71 106.97 -63.26 -152.34
C ARG A 71 106.26 -61.93 -152.10
N GLU A 72 106.34 -61.01 -153.06
CA GLU A 72 105.62 -59.74 -152.96
C GLU A 72 104.11 -59.96 -152.99
N LYS A 73 103.62 -60.83 -153.87
CA LYS A 73 102.19 -61.15 -153.96
C LYS A 73 101.61 -61.66 -152.62
N MET A 74 102.32 -62.55 -151.90
CA MET A 74 101.85 -63.04 -150.59
C MET A 74 101.84 -61.94 -149.51
N LYS A 75 102.75 -60.96 -149.58
CA LYS A 75 102.76 -59.81 -148.67
C LYS A 75 101.60 -58.86 -148.97
N GLU A 76 101.29 -58.64 -150.24
CA GLU A 76 100.13 -57.87 -150.66
C GLU A 76 98.82 -58.50 -150.18
N GLU A 77 98.68 -59.82 -150.29
CA GLU A 77 97.49 -60.53 -149.78
C GLU A 77 97.31 -60.36 -148.26
N LYS A 78 98.40 -60.45 -147.48
CA LYS A 78 98.36 -60.17 -146.03
C LYS A 78 97.99 -58.72 -145.71
N ARG A 79 98.47 -57.76 -146.51
CA ARG A 79 98.09 -56.34 -146.38
C ARG A 79 96.60 -56.15 -146.65
N LYS A 80 96.07 -56.74 -147.73
CA LYS A 80 94.64 -56.73 -148.06
C LYS A 80 93.79 -57.31 -146.94
N HIS A 81 94.21 -58.41 -146.31
CA HIS A 81 93.48 -58.98 -145.17
C HIS A 81 93.48 -58.08 -143.92
N LEU A 82 94.59 -57.38 -143.64
CA LEU A 82 94.65 -56.41 -142.54
C LEU A 82 93.82 -55.16 -142.84
N GLU A 83 93.85 -54.66 -144.07
CA GLU A 83 93.03 -53.56 -144.54
C GLU A 83 91.55 -53.91 -144.43
N ALA A 84 91.12 -55.09 -144.91
CA ALA A 84 89.75 -55.56 -144.76
C ALA A 84 89.32 -55.66 -143.28
N ARG A 85 90.22 -56.05 -142.37
CA ARG A 85 89.91 -56.05 -140.93
C ARG A 85 89.79 -54.62 -140.37
N ARG A 86 90.64 -53.69 -140.80
CA ARG A 86 90.58 -52.27 -140.40
C ARG A 86 89.31 -51.62 -140.91
N GLU A 87 88.91 -51.90 -142.15
CA GLU A 87 87.66 -51.42 -142.75
C GLU A 87 86.45 -51.91 -141.96
N ARG A 88 86.40 -53.20 -141.57
CA ARG A 88 85.33 -53.72 -140.71
C ARG A 88 85.26 -53.03 -139.36
N LEU A 89 86.40 -52.73 -138.74
CA LEU A 89 86.43 -51.99 -137.47
C LEU A 89 86.01 -50.53 -137.64
N GLN A 90 86.40 -49.90 -138.75
CA GLN A 90 85.95 -48.54 -139.08
C GLN A 90 84.43 -48.50 -139.29
N GLN A 91 83.86 -49.49 -139.96
CA GLN A 91 82.40 -49.61 -140.14
C GLN A 91 81.68 -49.72 -138.79
N LEU A 92 82.13 -50.60 -137.90
CA LEU A 92 81.52 -50.73 -136.56
C LEU A 92 81.62 -49.43 -135.75
N LEU A 93 82.76 -48.73 -135.80
CA LEU A 93 82.91 -47.45 -135.11
C LEU A 93 82.01 -46.34 -135.70
N LEU A 94 81.81 -46.34 -137.02
CA LEU A 94 80.87 -45.41 -137.67
C LEU A 94 79.43 -45.73 -137.28
N GLU A 95 79.06 -47.01 -137.25
CA GLU A 95 77.73 -47.44 -136.80
C GLU A 95 77.46 -47.03 -135.34
N GLU A 96 78.45 -47.20 -134.45
CA GLU A 96 78.35 -46.73 -133.06
C GLU A 96 78.23 -45.20 -132.97
N GLN A 97 79.00 -44.46 -133.77
CA GLN A 97 78.90 -42.99 -133.83
C GLN A 97 77.53 -42.52 -134.33
N ASP A 98 77.00 -43.17 -135.36
CA ASP A 98 75.68 -42.85 -135.92
C ASP A 98 74.55 -43.14 -134.94
N LEU A 99 74.65 -44.24 -134.18
CA LEU A 99 73.69 -44.57 -133.12
C LEU A 99 73.71 -43.53 -132.00
N LEU A 100 74.89 -43.16 -131.51
CA LEU A 100 75.04 -42.12 -130.48
C LEU A 100 74.55 -40.75 -130.97
N ALA A 101 74.78 -40.41 -132.24
CA ALA A 101 74.27 -39.17 -132.83
C ALA A 101 72.73 -39.14 -132.84
N ARG A 102 72.08 -40.26 -133.21
CA ARG A 102 70.62 -40.38 -133.18
C ARG A 102 70.08 -40.27 -131.76
N GLU A 103 70.69 -40.94 -130.79
CA GLU A 103 70.29 -40.83 -129.38
C GLU A 103 70.38 -39.38 -128.86
N LEU A 104 71.42 -38.64 -129.24
CA LEU A 104 71.56 -37.22 -128.90
C LEU A 104 70.49 -36.34 -129.56
N GLU A 105 70.13 -36.62 -130.82
CA GLU A 105 69.05 -35.91 -131.52
C GLU A 105 67.68 -36.21 -130.90
N GLU A 106 67.39 -37.47 -130.56
CA GLU A 106 66.17 -37.87 -129.86
C GLU A 106 66.05 -37.19 -128.49
N LEU A 107 67.14 -37.13 -127.73
CA LEU A 107 67.18 -36.40 -126.46
C LEU A 107 66.92 -34.89 -126.68
N ARG A 108 67.51 -34.26 -127.71
CA ARG A 108 67.23 -32.85 -128.05
C ARG A 108 65.77 -32.62 -128.43
N LEU A 109 65.17 -33.50 -129.23
CA LEU A 109 63.76 -33.43 -129.61
C LEU A 109 62.86 -33.61 -128.38
N SER A 110 63.17 -34.55 -127.50
CA SER A 110 62.44 -34.77 -126.25
C SER A 110 62.47 -33.54 -125.33
N MET A 111 63.62 -32.85 -125.27
CA MET A 111 63.78 -31.60 -124.53
C MET A 111 62.97 -30.46 -125.15
N ASN A 112 63.00 -30.30 -126.48
CA ASN A 112 62.18 -29.29 -127.17
C ASN A 112 60.67 -29.54 -126.97
N LEU A 113 60.23 -30.80 -126.97
CA LEU A 113 58.84 -31.17 -126.66
C LEU A 113 58.50 -30.90 -125.19
N ARG A 114 59.44 -31.11 -124.27
CA ARG A 114 59.29 -30.74 -122.86
C ARG A 114 59.15 -29.23 -122.70
N GLU A 115 59.97 -28.43 -123.38
CA GLU A 115 59.88 -26.98 -123.38
C GLU A 115 58.55 -26.47 -123.95
N ARG A 116 58.08 -27.01 -125.09
CA ARG A 116 56.77 -26.66 -125.65
C ARG A 116 55.64 -26.95 -124.67
N ARG A 117 55.63 -28.13 -124.04
CA ARG A 117 54.65 -28.49 -123.00
C ARG A 117 54.71 -27.54 -121.80
N ILE A 118 55.89 -27.09 -121.39
CA ILE A 118 56.03 -26.11 -120.30
C ILE A 118 55.47 -24.74 -120.73
N ARG A 119 55.74 -24.29 -121.96
CA ARG A 119 55.21 -23.02 -122.50
C ARG A 119 53.68 -23.05 -122.64
N GLU A 120 53.13 -24.16 -123.13
CA GLU A 120 51.67 -24.37 -123.22
C GLU A 120 51.03 -24.39 -121.82
N ARG A 121 51.61 -25.14 -120.86
CA ARG A 121 51.15 -25.13 -119.47
C ARG A 121 51.21 -23.74 -118.86
N HIS A 122 52.28 -22.98 -119.10
CA HIS A 122 52.39 -21.61 -118.64
C HIS A 122 51.35 -20.70 -119.30
N GLY A 123 51.09 -20.86 -120.60
CA GLY A 123 50.02 -20.17 -121.33
C GLY A 123 48.62 -20.47 -120.77
N ASN A 124 48.34 -21.73 -120.46
CA ASN A 124 47.08 -22.18 -119.85
C ASN A 124 46.91 -21.65 -118.41
N LEU A 125 47.98 -21.65 -117.61
CA LEU A 125 47.95 -21.06 -116.28
C LEU A 125 47.77 -19.54 -116.32
N LYS A 126 48.38 -18.86 -117.31
CA LYS A 126 48.23 -17.43 -117.49
C LYS A 126 46.79 -17.06 -117.89
N SER A 127 46.19 -17.79 -118.84
CA SER A 127 44.78 -17.60 -119.23
C SER A 127 43.82 -17.91 -118.09
N ALA A 128 43.99 -19.02 -117.35
CA ALA A 128 43.16 -19.32 -116.17
C ALA A 128 43.23 -18.23 -115.09
N ARG A 129 44.42 -17.66 -114.82
CA ARG A 129 44.58 -16.52 -113.91
C ARG A 129 43.93 -15.24 -114.45
N GLU A 130 43.94 -15.03 -115.76
CA GLU A 130 43.26 -13.90 -116.40
C GLU A 130 41.74 -14.07 -116.35
N GLU A 131 41.21 -15.28 -116.55
CA GLU A 131 39.79 -15.61 -116.39
C GLU A 131 39.32 -15.41 -114.96
N GLN A 132 40.06 -15.90 -113.95
CA GLN A 132 39.75 -15.64 -112.55
C GLN A 132 39.74 -14.14 -112.24
N ARG A 133 40.70 -13.37 -112.76
CA ARG A 133 40.71 -11.91 -112.60
C ARG A 133 39.50 -11.24 -113.26
N LYS A 134 39.07 -11.72 -114.42
CA LYS A 134 37.85 -11.24 -115.08
C LYS A 134 36.61 -11.54 -114.24
N LEU A 135 36.45 -12.76 -113.74
CA LEU A 135 35.33 -13.13 -112.86
C LEU A 135 35.28 -12.28 -111.58
N ILE A 136 36.44 -12.08 -110.94
CA ILE A 136 36.54 -11.21 -109.76
C ILE A 136 36.18 -9.77 -110.12
N ALA A 137 36.66 -9.26 -111.26
CA ALA A 137 36.33 -7.93 -111.73
C ALA A 137 34.82 -7.79 -112.01
N GLU A 138 34.19 -8.78 -112.65
CA GLU A 138 32.75 -8.82 -112.91
C GLU A 138 31.94 -8.84 -111.61
N GLN A 139 32.34 -9.65 -110.62
CA GLN A 139 31.71 -9.68 -109.30
C GLN A 139 31.82 -8.34 -108.57
N LEU A 140 33.01 -7.75 -108.54
CA LEU A 140 33.23 -6.45 -107.91
C LEU A 140 32.45 -5.33 -108.63
N LEU A 141 32.39 -5.36 -109.96
CA LEU A 141 31.57 -4.43 -110.74
C LEU A 141 30.08 -4.61 -110.43
N TYR A 142 29.61 -5.85 -110.28
CA TYR A 142 28.23 -6.14 -109.91
C TYR A 142 27.90 -5.67 -108.49
N GLU A 143 28.76 -5.92 -107.52
CA GLU A 143 28.58 -5.42 -106.15
C GLU A 143 28.61 -3.89 -106.09
N HIS A 144 29.52 -3.27 -106.85
CA HIS A 144 29.62 -1.83 -106.96
C HIS A 144 28.36 -1.23 -107.61
N TRP A 145 27.84 -1.86 -108.66
CA TRP A 145 26.55 -1.50 -109.26
C TRP A 145 25.40 -1.66 -108.27
N LYS A 146 25.32 -2.81 -107.57
CA LYS A 146 24.28 -3.09 -106.56
C LYS A 146 24.24 -2.01 -105.46
N LYS A 147 25.41 -1.60 -104.97
CA LYS A 147 25.55 -0.57 -103.92
C LYS A 147 25.24 0.85 -104.42
N ASN A 148 25.51 1.13 -105.69
CA ASN A 148 25.40 2.47 -106.27
C ASN A 148 24.11 2.71 -107.05
N ASP A 149 23.34 1.67 -107.40
CA ASP A 149 22.07 1.83 -108.06
C ASP A 149 21.06 2.51 -107.11
N PRO A 150 20.59 3.74 -107.42
CA PRO A 150 19.67 4.46 -106.54
C PRO A 150 18.36 3.69 -106.29
N LYS A 151 17.86 2.93 -107.28
CA LYS A 151 16.61 2.17 -107.14
C LYS A 151 16.72 1.05 -106.10
N LEU A 152 17.84 0.35 -106.05
CA LEU A 152 18.09 -0.69 -105.03
C LEU A 152 18.20 -0.08 -103.63
N ARG A 153 18.84 1.09 -103.49
CA ARG A 153 18.91 1.81 -102.21
C ARG A 153 17.54 2.26 -101.73
N GLU A 154 16.68 2.74 -102.63
CA GLU A 154 15.29 3.07 -102.31
C GLU A 154 14.54 1.83 -101.81
N ILE A 155 14.64 0.70 -102.51
CA ILE A 155 13.99 -0.57 -102.11
C ILE A 155 14.51 -1.06 -100.75
N GLU A 156 15.83 -1.05 -100.51
CA GLU A 156 16.42 -1.43 -99.22
C GLU A 156 15.94 -0.50 -98.10
N SER A 157 15.84 0.80 -98.36
CA SER A 157 15.31 1.76 -97.40
C SER A 157 13.83 1.52 -97.09
N ASP A 158 13.04 1.13 -98.08
CA ASP A 158 11.61 0.84 -97.90
C ASP A 158 11.38 -0.48 -97.18
N LEU A 159 12.20 -1.51 -97.46
CA LEU A 159 12.20 -2.74 -96.68
C LEU A 159 12.58 -2.46 -95.22
N HIS A 160 13.58 -1.61 -94.99
CA HIS A 160 13.96 -1.21 -93.64
C HIS A 160 12.84 -0.42 -92.95
N LYS A 161 12.22 0.55 -93.61
CA LYS A 161 11.05 1.28 -93.06
C LYS A 161 9.91 0.33 -92.72
N LYS A 162 9.57 -0.62 -93.60
CA LYS A 162 8.55 -1.65 -93.32
C LYS A 162 8.92 -2.50 -92.11
N HIS A 163 10.18 -2.91 -91.99
CA HIS A 163 10.64 -3.65 -90.83
C HIS A 163 10.49 -2.83 -89.54
N VAL A 164 10.87 -1.55 -89.55
CA VAL A 164 10.72 -0.66 -88.39
C VAL A 164 9.25 -0.42 -88.03
N ILE A 165 8.38 -0.25 -89.03
CA ILE A 165 6.94 -0.10 -88.82
C ILE A 165 6.38 -1.37 -88.19
N ASN A 166 6.69 -2.55 -88.74
CA ASN A 166 6.23 -3.82 -88.19
C ASN A 166 6.75 -4.05 -86.76
N SER A 167 8.02 -3.72 -86.47
CA SER A 167 8.58 -3.83 -85.12
C SER A 167 7.94 -2.86 -84.13
N TRP A 168 7.51 -1.69 -84.62
CA TRP A 168 6.79 -0.72 -83.79
C TRP A 168 5.34 -1.13 -83.54
N GLU A 169 4.68 -1.77 -84.52
CA GLU A 169 3.36 -2.39 -84.35
C GLU A 169 3.41 -3.50 -83.29
N THR A 170 4.39 -4.40 -83.35
CA THR A 170 4.57 -5.43 -82.31
C THR A 170 4.84 -4.80 -80.94
N GLN A 171 5.68 -3.77 -80.87
CA GLN A 171 5.95 -3.05 -79.62
C GLN A 171 4.69 -2.38 -79.03
N LYS A 172 3.83 -1.85 -79.90
CA LYS A 172 2.55 -1.24 -79.49
C LYS A 172 1.57 -2.29 -78.97
N GLU A 173 1.55 -3.46 -79.58
CA GLU A 173 0.74 -4.59 -79.12
C GLU A 173 1.24 -5.14 -77.78
N GLU A 174 2.55 -5.30 -77.62
CA GLU A 174 3.18 -5.68 -76.34
C GLU A 174 2.85 -4.68 -75.24
N LYS A 175 2.95 -3.38 -75.52
CA LYS A 175 2.61 -2.33 -74.55
C LYS A 175 1.14 -2.39 -74.12
N LYS A 176 0.21 -2.63 -75.05
CA LYS A 176 -1.22 -2.80 -74.72
C LYS A 176 -1.46 -4.03 -73.85
N GLN A 177 -0.74 -5.13 -74.08
CA GLN A 177 -0.85 -6.33 -73.26
C GLN A 177 -0.32 -6.07 -71.84
N GLN A 178 0.79 -5.35 -71.71
CA GLN A 178 1.33 -4.93 -70.41
C GLN A 178 0.33 -4.05 -69.65
N GLU A 179 -0.22 -3.02 -70.30
CA GLU A 179 -1.25 -2.15 -69.71
C GLU A 179 -2.48 -2.97 -69.26
N ALA A 180 -2.94 -3.94 -70.04
CA ALA A 180 -4.05 -4.80 -69.66
C ALA A 180 -3.71 -5.69 -68.44
N THR A 181 -2.50 -6.25 -68.36
CA THR A 181 -2.06 -7.02 -67.19
C THR A 181 -1.94 -6.15 -65.94
N GLU A 182 -1.41 -4.93 -66.08
CA GLU A 182 -1.31 -3.97 -64.98
C GLU A 182 -2.70 -3.55 -64.49
N GLU A 183 -3.66 -3.34 -65.39
CA GLU A 183 -5.06 -3.07 -65.01
C GLU A 183 -5.71 -4.24 -64.26
N GLU A 184 -5.44 -5.49 -64.66
CA GLU A 184 -5.92 -6.67 -63.95
C GLU A 184 -5.29 -6.82 -62.57
N GLU A 185 -3.98 -6.56 -62.44
CA GLU A 185 -3.28 -6.54 -61.16
C GLU A 185 -3.80 -5.43 -60.25
N ASN A 186 -3.99 -4.22 -60.77
CA ASN A 186 -4.58 -3.11 -60.02
C ASN A 186 -5.97 -3.46 -59.49
N LYS A 187 -6.83 -4.08 -60.30
CA LYS A 187 -8.14 -4.56 -59.85
C LYS A 187 -8.03 -5.60 -58.73
N ARG A 188 -7.04 -6.51 -58.80
CA ARG A 188 -6.79 -7.49 -57.72
C ARG A 188 -6.38 -6.79 -56.43
N TYR A 189 -5.44 -5.84 -56.50
CA TYR A 189 -5.02 -5.06 -55.35
C TYR A 189 -6.15 -4.23 -54.75
N GLU A 190 -6.99 -3.60 -55.57
CA GLU A 190 -8.18 -2.87 -55.10
C GLU A 190 -9.16 -3.79 -54.37
N ASN A 191 -9.39 -5.00 -54.90
CA ASN A 191 -10.25 -5.99 -54.26
C ASN A 191 -9.68 -6.48 -52.93
N GLU A 192 -8.37 -6.80 -52.88
CA GLU A 192 -7.69 -7.18 -51.64
C GLU A 192 -7.74 -6.05 -50.60
N TYR A 193 -7.58 -4.80 -51.03
CA TYR A 193 -7.70 -3.64 -50.17
C TYR A 193 -9.11 -3.47 -49.61
N GLU A 194 -10.15 -3.63 -50.44
CA GLU A 194 -11.54 -3.58 -50.00
C GLU A 194 -11.89 -4.71 -49.03
N VAL A 195 -11.39 -5.92 -49.25
CA VAL A 195 -11.55 -7.05 -48.32
C VAL A 195 -10.86 -6.73 -46.99
N ALA A 196 -9.59 -6.30 -47.01
CA ALA A 196 -8.85 -5.93 -45.81
C ALA A 196 -9.53 -4.78 -45.03
N ARG A 197 -10.10 -3.80 -45.74
CA ARG A 197 -10.86 -2.71 -45.15
C ARG A 197 -12.13 -3.20 -44.46
N ARG A 198 -12.87 -4.14 -45.08
CA ARG A 198 -14.08 -4.74 -44.48
C ARG A 198 -13.72 -5.57 -43.25
N GLU A 199 -12.68 -6.38 -43.31
CA GLU A 199 -12.19 -7.15 -42.17
C GLU A 199 -11.76 -6.24 -41.01
N ALA A 200 -11.08 -5.12 -41.30
CA ALA A 200 -10.70 -4.15 -40.28
C ALA A 200 -11.92 -3.51 -39.62
N LEU A 201 -12.95 -3.16 -40.40
CA LEU A 201 -14.21 -2.64 -39.87
C LEU A 201 -14.97 -3.68 -39.04
N GLU A 202 -14.96 -4.95 -39.44
CA GLU A 202 -15.57 -6.04 -38.67
C GLU A 202 -14.84 -6.30 -37.36
N ARG A 203 -13.50 -6.20 -37.34
CA ARG A 203 -12.71 -6.28 -36.10
C ARG A 203 -13.06 -5.15 -35.14
N ILE A 204 -13.18 -3.90 -35.64
CA ILE A 204 -13.57 -2.76 -34.83
C ILE A 204 -14.98 -2.96 -34.24
N LYS A 205 -15.96 -3.40 -35.05
CA LYS A 205 -17.31 -3.70 -34.57
C LYS A 205 -17.32 -4.80 -33.52
N ALA A 206 -16.58 -5.89 -33.72
CA ALA A 206 -16.48 -6.97 -32.75
C ALA A 206 -15.83 -6.52 -31.43
N GLU A 207 -14.83 -5.64 -31.48
CA GLU A 207 -14.24 -5.03 -30.29
C GLU A 207 -15.21 -4.09 -29.57
N GLU A 208 -15.98 -3.29 -30.32
CA GLU A 208 -17.03 -2.43 -29.76
C GLU A 208 -18.14 -3.26 -29.08
N GLU A 209 -18.57 -4.36 -29.69
CA GLU A 209 -19.54 -5.29 -29.10
C GLU A 209 -19.01 -5.92 -27.81
N ARG A 210 -17.73 -6.31 -27.79
CA ARG A 210 -17.09 -6.82 -26.56
C ARG A 210 -17.07 -5.77 -25.45
N ARG A 211 -16.68 -4.53 -25.77
CA ARG A 211 -16.71 -3.41 -24.81
C ARG A 211 -18.12 -3.17 -24.29
N GLN A 212 -19.13 -3.19 -25.16
CA GLN A 212 -20.52 -3.04 -24.74
C GLN A 212 -20.99 -4.17 -23.81
N LEU A 213 -20.54 -5.40 -24.03
CA LEU A 213 -20.84 -6.53 -23.13
C LEU A 213 -20.12 -6.37 -21.79
N GLU A 214 -18.86 -5.96 -21.80
CA GLU A 214 -18.09 -5.66 -20.58
C GLU A 214 -18.75 -4.52 -19.79
N ASP A 215 -19.18 -3.44 -20.46
CA ASP A 215 -19.87 -2.31 -19.84
C ASP A 215 -21.21 -2.74 -19.22
N LYS A 216 -21.96 -3.63 -19.88
CA LYS A 216 -23.20 -4.21 -19.34
C LYS A 216 -22.93 -5.05 -18.10
N LEU A 217 -21.92 -5.93 -18.14
CA LEU A 217 -21.53 -6.75 -16.99
C LEU A 217 -21.06 -5.87 -15.82
N GLN A 218 -20.30 -4.81 -16.09
CA GLN A 218 -19.90 -3.84 -15.08
C GLN A 218 -21.10 -3.09 -14.51
N ALA A 219 -22.06 -2.68 -15.34
CA ALA A 219 -23.28 -2.02 -14.88
C ALA A 219 -24.15 -2.94 -14.02
N GLU A 220 -24.31 -4.20 -14.41
CA GLU A 220 -25.02 -5.22 -13.61
C GLU A 220 -24.33 -5.47 -12.27
N ALA A 221 -23.00 -5.57 -12.25
CA ALA A 221 -22.23 -5.68 -11.01
C ALA A 221 -22.39 -4.45 -10.10
N LEU A 222 -22.41 -3.24 -10.67
CA LEU A 222 -22.66 -2.00 -9.92
C LEU A 222 -24.07 -1.95 -9.35
N LEU A 223 -25.07 -2.44 -10.09
CA LEU A 223 -26.45 -2.56 -9.59
C LEU A 223 -26.52 -3.53 -8.41
N GLN A 224 -25.86 -4.69 -8.50
CA GLN A 224 -25.77 -5.64 -7.39
C GLN A 224 -25.09 -5.01 -6.17
N GLN A 225 -23.98 -4.26 -6.37
CA GLN A 225 -23.32 -3.53 -5.28
C GLN A 225 -24.23 -2.46 -4.66
N MET A 226 -25.03 -1.74 -5.47
CA MET A 226 -26.01 -0.78 -4.98
C MET A 226 -27.12 -1.46 -4.16
N GLU A 227 -27.59 -2.63 -4.58
CA GLU A 227 -28.57 -3.42 -3.83
C GLU A 227 -28.00 -3.94 -2.52
N GLU A 228 -26.77 -4.46 -2.50
CA GLU A 228 -26.07 -4.86 -1.28
C GLU A 228 -25.90 -3.68 -0.31
N LEU A 229 -25.54 -2.50 -0.82
CA LEU A 229 -25.43 -1.29 -0.01
C LEU A 229 -26.78 -0.88 0.57
N LYS A 230 -27.86 -0.92 -0.22
CA LYS A 230 -29.22 -0.66 0.28
C LYS A 230 -29.62 -1.65 1.37
N VAL A 231 -29.30 -2.94 1.23
CA VAL A 231 -29.55 -3.95 2.27
C VAL A 231 -28.78 -3.61 3.55
N LYS A 232 -27.49 -3.28 3.44
CA LYS A 232 -26.65 -2.85 4.58
C LYS A 232 -27.16 -1.57 5.24
N GLU A 233 -27.64 -0.60 4.46
CA GLU A 233 -28.28 0.62 5.00
C GLU A 233 -29.57 0.28 5.76
N MET A 234 -30.40 -0.60 5.21
CA MET A 234 -31.61 -1.07 5.89
C MET A 234 -31.29 -1.81 7.18
N GLU A 235 -30.27 -2.66 7.20
CA GLU A 235 -29.75 -3.30 8.42
C GLU A 235 -29.22 -2.27 9.42
N ALA A 236 -28.45 -1.28 8.97
CA ALA A 236 -27.95 -0.21 9.83
C ALA A 236 -29.09 0.62 10.44
N THR A 237 -30.15 0.93 9.70
CA THR A 237 -31.32 1.63 10.26
C THR A 237 -32.09 0.76 11.25
N LYS A 238 -32.19 -0.55 11.04
CA LYS A 238 -32.77 -1.49 12.02
C LYS A 238 -31.93 -1.54 13.30
N LEU A 239 -30.62 -1.70 13.19
CA LEU A 239 -29.70 -1.69 14.32
C LEU A 239 -29.73 -0.37 15.10
N LYS A 240 -29.83 0.77 14.41
CA LYS A 240 -30.01 2.08 15.07
C LYS A 240 -31.31 2.15 15.88
N LYS A 241 -32.42 1.65 15.34
CA LYS A 241 -33.70 1.56 16.08
C LYS A 241 -33.57 0.64 17.30
N GLU A 242 -32.89 -0.49 17.16
CA GLU A 242 -32.61 -1.40 18.27
C GLU A 242 -31.75 -0.71 19.36
N GLN A 243 -30.71 0.01 18.96
CA GLN A 243 -29.89 0.81 19.88
C GLN A 243 -30.71 1.89 20.58
N GLU A 244 -31.56 2.64 19.88
CA GLU A 244 -32.46 3.62 20.48
C GLU A 244 -33.44 2.99 21.47
N ASN A 245 -33.95 1.79 21.17
CA ASN A 245 -34.82 1.05 22.07
C ASN A 245 -34.07 0.58 23.33
N LEU A 246 -32.84 0.08 23.18
CA LEU A 246 -31.99 -0.30 24.32
C LEU A 246 -31.66 0.91 25.19
N LEU A 247 -31.37 2.06 24.59
CA LEU A 247 -31.16 3.31 25.34
C LEU A 247 -32.43 3.69 26.11
N LYS A 248 -33.62 3.64 25.50
CA LYS A 248 -34.87 3.89 26.23
C LYS A 248 -35.04 2.95 27.42
N GLN A 249 -34.75 1.66 27.26
CA GLN A 249 -34.78 0.68 28.34
C GLN A 249 -33.76 1.00 29.45
N GLN A 250 -32.53 1.41 29.09
CA GLN A 250 -31.53 1.84 30.07
C GLN A 250 -32.01 3.05 30.88
N TRP A 251 -32.59 4.06 30.21
CA TRP A 251 -33.14 5.24 30.89
C TRP A 251 -34.32 4.91 31.80
N GLU A 252 -35.19 3.97 31.40
CA GLU A 252 -36.27 3.48 32.25
C GLU A 252 -35.73 2.76 33.49
N LEU A 253 -34.69 1.93 33.33
CA LEU A 253 -34.02 1.27 34.45
C LEU A 253 -33.34 2.28 35.38
N GLU A 254 -32.63 3.27 34.84
CA GLU A 254 -32.00 4.34 35.63
C GLU A 254 -33.02 5.11 36.45
N LYS A 255 -34.17 5.49 35.86
CA LYS A 255 -35.28 6.12 36.59
C LYS A 255 -35.78 5.25 37.74
N LEU A 256 -36.00 3.96 37.49
CA LEU A 256 -36.44 3.01 38.52
C LEU A 256 -35.38 2.83 39.63
N GLU A 257 -34.10 2.86 39.29
CA GLU A 257 -33.00 2.83 40.26
C GLU A 257 -32.94 4.10 41.10
N GLU A 258 -33.14 5.27 40.48
CA GLU A 258 -33.24 6.55 41.19
C GLU A 258 -34.44 6.57 42.13
N GLU A 259 -35.61 6.10 41.70
CA GLU A 259 -36.79 5.94 42.54
C GLU A 259 -36.50 5.01 43.73
N ARG A 260 -35.84 3.87 43.50
CA ARG A 260 -35.39 2.97 44.58
C ARG A 260 -34.45 3.66 45.56
N LYS A 261 -33.47 4.44 45.08
CA LYS A 261 -32.55 5.22 45.93
C LYS A 261 -33.30 6.28 46.73
N GLN A 262 -34.28 6.98 46.13
CA GLN A 262 -35.11 7.97 46.80
C GLN A 262 -35.97 7.33 47.90
N ILE A 263 -36.60 6.18 47.62
CA ILE A 263 -37.38 5.42 48.61
C ILE A 263 -36.47 4.97 49.76
N ALA A 264 -35.29 4.41 49.47
CA ALA A 264 -34.34 3.98 50.49
C ALA A 264 -33.86 5.17 51.36
N ALA A 265 -33.54 6.31 50.76
CA ALA A 265 -33.16 7.52 51.48
C ALA A 265 -34.30 8.05 52.36
N PHE A 266 -35.56 7.99 51.87
CA PHE A 266 -36.72 8.35 52.68
C PHE A 266 -36.92 7.39 53.86
N GLN A 267 -36.77 6.08 53.65
CA GLN A 267 -36.83 5.08 54.72
C GLN A 267 -35.76 5.34 55.79
N GLN A 268 -34.50 5.59 55.38
CA GLN A 268 -33.42 5.95 56.29
C GLN A 268 -33.74 7.22 57.09
N LYS A 269 -34.24 8.29 56.44
CA LYS A 269 -34.66 9.51 57.14
C LYS A 269 -35.81 9.25 58.12
N ALA A 270 -36.77 8.40 57.76
CA ALA A 270 -37.87 8.02 58.63
C ALA A 270 -37.42 7.17 59.83
N GLU A 271 -36.48 6.26 59.64
CA GLU A 271 -35.82 5.50 60.70
C GLU A 271 -35.07 6.41 61.67
N LEU A 272 -34.20 7.29 61.15
CA LEU A 272 -33.51 8.30 61.97
C LEU A 272 -34.51 9.19 62.72
N GLY A 273 -35.60 9.60 62.08
CA GLY A 273 -36.68 10.34 62.71
C GLY A 273 -37.36 9.57 63.85
N ARG A 274 -37.62 8.26 63.67
CA ARG A 274 -38.14 7.38 64.73
C ARG A 274 -37.16 7.25 65.90
N PHE A 275 -35.87 7.05 65.63
CA PHE A 275 -34.83 6.98 66.66
C PHE A 275 -34.73 8.28 67.47
N LEU A 276 -34.70 9.44 66.81
CA LEU A 276 -34.66 10.74 67.49
C LEU A 276 -35.90 10.97 68.34
N ARG A 277 -37.10 10.70 67.81
CA ARG A 277 -38.35 10.79 68.60
C ARG A 277 -38.31 9.88 69.82
N HIS A 278 -37.81 8.65 69.69
CA HIS A 278 -37.65 7.76 70.82
C HIS A 278 -36.69 8.32 71.87
N GLN A 279 -35.52 8.83 71.45
CA GLN A 279 -34.56 9.46 72.37
C GLN A 279 -35.15 10.68 73.08
N TYR A 280 -35.81 11.59 72.35
CA TYR A 280 -36.48 12.74 72.93
C TYR A 280 -37.60 12.32 73.89
N ASN A 281 -38.41 11.32 73.53
CA ASN A 281 -39.46 10.81 74.42
C ASN A 281 -38.86 10.20 75.70
N VAL A 282 -37.78 9.43 75.61
CA VAL A 282 -37.09 8.87 76.78
C VAL A 282 -36.54 9.98 77.67
N GLN A 283 -35.93 11.03 77.09
CA GLN A 283 -35.46 12.19 77.85
C GLN A 283 -36.61 12.94 78.52
N LEU A 284 -37.72 13.17 77.81
CA LEU A 284 -38.92 13.78 78.37
C LEU A 284 -39.50 12.92 79.48
N HIS A 285 -39.60 11.60 79.30
CA HIS A 285 -40.07 10.69 80.34
C HIS A 285 -39.19 10.76 81.60
N ARG A 286 -37.86 10.77 81.45
CA ARG A 286 -36.94 10.99 82.58
C ARG A 286 -37.18 12.33 83.27
N ARG A 287 -37.36 13.41 82.50
CA ARG A 287 -37.64 14.74 83.08
C ARG A 287 -39.00 14.79 83.77
N THR A 288 -40.03 14.15 83.21
CA THR A 288 -41.36 14.06 83.85
C THR A 288 -41.30 13.22 85.12
N GLN A 289 -40.53 12.12 85.15
CA GLN A 289 -40.32 11.31 86.35
C GLN A 289 -39.59 12.13 87.42
N GLN A 290 -38.55 12.87 87.06
CA GLN A 290 -37.87 13.79 87.98
C GLN A 290 -38.84 14.83 88.57
N ILE A 291 -39.67 15.47 87.73
CA ILE A 291 -40.66 16.44 88.21
C ILE A 291 -41.70 15.76 89.10
N GLN A 292 -42.13 14.53 88.80
CA GLN A 292 -43.04 13.76 89.66
C GLN A 292 -42.39 13.46 91.02
N GLU A 293 -41.14 13.02 91.05
CA GLU A 293 -40.37 12.79 92.28
C GLU A 293 -40.18 14.08 93.09
N GLU A 294 -39.86 15.20 92.43
CA GLU A 294 -39.77 16.54 93.04
C GLU A 294 -41.12 16.95 93.67
N LEU A 295 -42.23 16.83 92.94
CA LEU A 295 -43.57 17.15 93.46
C LEU A 295 -44.01 16.20 94.58
N GLU A 296 -43.64 14.93 94.53
CA GLU A 296 -43.88 13.99 95.63
C GLU A 296 -43.04 14.35 96.86
N ALA A 297 -41.79 14.78 96.68
CA ALA A 297 -40.96 15.28 97.77
C ALA A 297 -41.56 16.55 98.38
N ASP A 298 -42.01 17.50 97.56
CA ASP A 298 -42.70 18.71 98.00
C ASP A 298 -43.99 18.38 98.76
N LYS A 299 -44.78 17.41 98.27
CA LYS A 299 -45.97 16.91 98.98
C LYS A 299 -45.61 16.33 100.34
N ARG A 300 -44.52 15.56 100.44
CA ARG A 300 -44.03 15.02 101.73
C ARG A 300 -43.59 16.15 102.67
N ILE A 301 -42.96 17.21 102.16
CA ILE A 301 -42.60 18.41 102.94
C ILE A 301 -43.87 19.09 103.48
N LEU A 302 -44.87 19.33 102.62
CA LEU A 302 -46.14 19.94 103.04
C LEU A 302 -46.88 19.08 104.08
N GLN A 303 -46.89 17.76 103.91
CA GLN A 303 -47.45 16.85 104.92
C GLN A 303 -46.70 16.95 106.24
N ALA A 304 -45.36 17.02 106.23
CA ALA A 304 -44.57 17.22 107.45
C ALA A 304 -44.85 18.60 108.09
N LEU A 305 -45.09 19.64 107.31
CA LEU A 305 -45.49 20.95 107.82
C LEU A 305 -46.90 20.92 108.44
N LEU A 306 -47.86 20.28 107.78
CA LEU A 306 -49.21 20.07 108.33
C LEU A 306 -49.17 19.28 109.64
N GLN A 307 -48.40 18.19 109.72
CA GLN A 307 -48.21 17.43 110.96
C GLN A 307 -47.62 18.31 112.07
N LYS A 308 -46.61 19.13 111.76
CA LYS A 308 -46.06 20.10 112.72
C LYS A 308 -47.08 21.16 113.14
N GLU A 309 -47.92 21.65 112.23
CA GLU A 309 -49.01 22.58 112.55
C GLU A 309 -50.06 21.92 113.45
N GLU A 310 -50.45 20.67 113.18
CA GLU A 310 -51.35 19.89 114.04
C GLU A 310 -50.74 19.65 115.43
N GLU A 311 -49.45 19.29 115.52
CA GLU A 311 -48.72 19.18 116.78
C GLU A 311 -48.70 20.52 117.53
N ASN A 312 -48.41 21.62 116.84
CA ASN A 312 -48.46 22.97 117.41
C ASN A 312 -49.87 23.31 117.89
N GLN A 313 -50.92 22.99 117.13
CA GLN A 313 -52.31 23.17 117.53
C GLN A 313 -52.65 22.35 118.78
N ARG A 314 -52.20 21.09 118.87
CA ARG A 314 -52.36 20.26 120.09
C ARG A 314 -51.66 20.91 121.28
N VAL A 315 -50.44 21.42 121.10
CA VAL A 315 -49.73 22.17 122.16
C VAL A 315 -50.49 23.45 122.53
N HIS A 316 -51.04 24.19 121.57
CA HIS A 316 -51.85 25.38 121.83
C HIS A 316 -53.16 25.06 122.55
N LEU A 317 -53.86 24.00 122.17
CA LEU A 317 -55.07 23.53 122.84
C LEU A 317 -54.77 23.07 124.26
N ALA A 318 -53.71 22.27 124.46
CA ALA A 318 -53.27 21.87 125.80
C ALA A 318 -52.91 23.07 126.68
N ARG A 319 -52.23 24.10 126.14
CA ARG A 319 -51.98 25.36 126.86
C ARG A 319 -53.27 26.11 127.19
N ARG A 320 -54.27 26.12 126.29
CA ARG A 320 -55.59 26.72 126.56
C ARG A 320 -56.36 25.95 127.62
N GLU A 321 -56.35 24.62 127.58
CA GLU A 321 -56.98 23.77 128.59
C GLU A 321 -56.33 23.94 129.97
N GLN A 322 -55.00 24.02 130.03
CA GLN A 322 -54.28 24.40 131.26
C GLN A 322 -54.72 25.77 131.77
N ALA A 323 -54.75 26.79 130.91
CA ALA A 323 -55.21 28.13 131.30
C ALA A 323 -56.68 28.14 131.75
N LEU A 324 -57.56 27.35 131.11
CA LEU A 324 -58.95 27.20 131.55
C LEU A 324 -59.05 26.48 132.90
N ALA A 325 -58.25 25.44 133.13
CA ALA A 325 -58.17 24.76 134.41
C ALA A 325 -57.66 25.71 135.52
N ASP A 326 -56.64 26.53 135.23
CA ASP A 326 -56.15 27.57 136.13
C ASP A 326 -57.24 28.60 136.45
N VAL A 327 -58.02 29.04 135.45
CA VAL A 327 -59.16 29.95 135.65
C VAL A 327 -60.28 29.32 136.47
N VAL A 328 -60.62 28.05 136.22
CA VAL A 328 -61.63 27.32 137.02
C VAL A 328 -61.15 27.16 138.46
N TRP A 329 -59.89 26.81 138.67
CA TRP A 329 -59.29 26.72 140.01
C TRP A 329 -59.31 28.08 140.72
N MET A 330 -58.90 29.16 140.04
CA MET A 330 -58.99 30.53 140.59
C MET A 330 -60.43 30.91 140.93
N LYS A 331 -61.41 30.55 140.10
CA LYS A 331 -62.83 30.78 140.38
C LYS A 331 -63.28 30.04 141.65
N GLN A 332 -62.91 28.77 141.80
CA GLN A 332 -63.22 27.98 142.99
C GLN A 332 -62.62 28.61 144.26
N VAL A 333 -61.35 29.03 144.21
CA VAL A 333 -60.69 29.71 145.33
C VAL A 333 -61.39 31.02 145.69
N ILE A 334 -61.85 31.81 144.72
CA ILE A 334 -62.63 33.03 144.97
C ILE A 334 -63.99 32.69 145.58
N GLU A 335 -64.67 31.65 145.10
CA GLU A 335 -65.94 31.20 145.67
C GLU A 335 -65.78 30.73 147.13
N GLU A 336 -64.71 30.00 147.45
CA GLU A 336 -64.35 29.62 148.83
C GLU A 336 -64.08 30.85 149.70
N GLN A 337 -63.33 31.85 149.21
CA GLN A 337 -63.14 33.10 149.95
C GLN A 337 -64.45 33.86 150.17
N LEU A 338 -65.34 33.87 149.18
CA LEU A 338 -66.65 34.48 149.33
C LEU A 338 -67.52 33.76 150.36
N GLN A 339 -67.44 32.41 150.43
CA GLN A 339 -68.12 31.65 151.48
C GLN A 339 -67.58 32.00 152.86
N LEU A 340 -66.25 32.05 153.02
CA LEU A 340 -65.63 32.47 154.28
C LEU A 340 -66.02 33.90 154.68
N GLU A 341 -66.10 34.84 153.73
CA GLU A 341 -66.57 36.20 154.01
C GLU A 341 -68.06 36.22 154.40
N LYS A 342 -68.92 35.42 153.77
CA LYS A 342 -70.33 35.28 154.18
C LYS A 342 -70.46 34.69 155.58
N GLU A 343 -69.62 33.72 155.94
CA GLU A 343 -69.59 33.15 157.28
C GLU A 343 -69.18 34.21 158.30
N ARG A 344 -68.14 35.01 158.02
CA ARG A 344 -67.73 36.16 158.85
C ARG A 344 -68.85 37.21 158.96
N GLU A 345 -69.52 37.55 157.87
CA GLU A 345 -70.67 38.45 157.88
C GLU A 345 -71.81 37.90 158.75
N ALA A 346 -72.08 36.59 158.69
CA ALA A 346 -73.08 35.94 159.53
C ALA A 346 -72.70 35.95 161.01
N GLU A 347 -71.42 35.71 161.34
CA GLU A 347 -70.88 35.85 162.69
C GLU A 347 -71.05 37.28 163.22
N LEU A 348 -70.72 38.30 162.39
CA LEU A 348 -70.94 39.71 162.73
C LEU A 348 -72.42 40.03 162.95
N GLN A 349 -73.32 39.51 162.10
CA GLN A 349 -74.77 39.67 162.28
C GLN A 349 -75.27 39.01 163.57
N MET A 350 -74.70 37.88 163.98
CA MET A 350 -75.02 37.24 165.25
C MET A 350 -74.61 38.13 166.43
N LEU A 351 -73.40 38.70 166.40
CA LEU A 351 -72.96 39.66 167.42
C LEU A 351 -73.89 40.87 167.49
N PHE A 352 -74.27 41.47 166.36
CA PHE A 352 -75.23 42.59 166.34
C PHE A 352 -76.61 42.21 166.91
N ARG A 353 -77.09 40.97 166.67
CA ARG A 353 -78.34 40.49 167.26
C ARG A 353 -78.24 40.31 168.77
N GLU A 354 -77.10 39.85 169.27
CA GLU A 354 -76.84 39.69 170.71
C GLU A 354 -76.76 41.06 171.41
N GLU A 355 -76.03 42.02 170.84
CA GLU A 355 -76.02 43.40 171.32
C GLU A 355 -77.43 44.02 171.33
N ALA A 356 -78.23 43.78 170.28
CA ALA A 356 -79.62 44.23 170.22
C ALA A 356 -80.50 43.58 171.30
N LYS A 357 -80.30 42.28 171.60
CA LYS A 357 -80.99 41.59 172.71
C LYS A 357 -80.62 42.19 174.06
N GLU A 358 -79.34 42.42 174.34
CA GLU A 358 -78.90 43.04 175.60
C GLU A 358 -79.49 44.45 175.79
N MET A 359 -79.56 45.24 174.71
CA MET A 359 -80.18 46.56 174.76
C MET A 359 -81.69 46.48 174.98
N TRP A 360 -82.36 45.46 174.45
CA TRP A 360 -83.78 45.20 174.69
C TRP A 360 -84.06 44.79 176.15
N GLU A 361 -83.25 43.88 176.70
CA GLU A 361 -83.35 43.44 178.10
C GLU A 361 -83.14 44.60 179.09
N LYS A 362 -82.18 45.51 178.81
CA LYS A 362 -82.02 46.75 179.60
C LYS A 362 -83.27 47.61 179.58
N ARG A 363 -83.93 47.73 178.43
CA ARG A 363 -85.18 48.49 178.26
C ARG A 363 -86.37 47.84 178.97
N GLU A 364 -86.49 46.51 178.91
CA GLU A 364 -87.51 45.77 179.65
C GLU A 364 -87.32 45.89 181.17
N ALA A 365 -86.08 45.86 181.65
CA ALA A 365 -85.76 46.08 183.06
C ALA A 365 -86.15 47.50 183.53
N GLU A 366 -85.96 48.53 182.70
CA GLU A 366 -86.45 49.88 182.98
C GLU A 366 -87.98 49.94 183.03
N TRP A 367 -88.67 49.33 182.06
CA TRP A 367 -90.14 49.24 182.08
C TRP A 367 -90.69 48.42 183.24
N ALA A 368 -89.98 47.39 183.70
CA ALA A 368 -90.35 46.62 184.88
C ALA A 368 -90.23 47.46 186.16
N ARG A 369 -89.18 48.29 186.28
CA ARG A 369 -89.04 49.25 187.39
C ARG A 369 -90.15 50.31 187.35
N GLU A 370 -90.49 50.81 186.16
CA GLU A 370 -91.56 51.79 185.96
C GLU A 370 -92.95 51.23 186.29
N ARG A 371 -93.23 49.97 185.87
CA ARG A 371 -94.44 49.23 186.27
C ARG A 371 -94.49 49.03 187.79
N SER A 372 -93.39 48.57 188.39
CA SER A 372 -93.30 48.38 189.84
C SER A 372 -93.52 49.69 190.62
N ALA A 373 -93.06 50.82 190.09
CA ALA A 373 -93.29 52.15 190.68
C ALA A 373 -94.74 52.61 190.54
N ARG A 374 -95.39 52.34 189.39
CA ARG A 374 -96.83 52.56 189.21
C ARG A 374 -97.66 51.70 190.17
N ASP A 375 -97.35 50.42 190.27
CA ASP A 375 -98.09 49.49 191.14
C ASP A 375 -97.97 49.88 192.62
N ARG A 376 -96.80 50.37 193.05
CA ARG A 376 -96.62 50.98 194.38
C ARG A 376 -97.46 52.25 194.57
N LEU A 377 -97.44 53.18 193.62
CA LEU A 377 -98.28 54.38 193.66
C LEU A 377 -99.77 54.06 193.72
N MET A 378 -100.22 53.04 192.97
CA MET A 378 -101.60 52.56 193.03
C MET A 378 -101.92 51.94 194.39
N SER A 379 -100.97 51.24 195.01
CA SER A 379 -101.14 50.67 196.35
C SER A 379 -101.22 51.77 197.42
N GLU A 380 -100.45 52.84 197.28
CA GLU A 380 -100.49 54.02 198.16
C GLU A 380 -101.81 54.83 197.99
N LEU A 381 -102.31 54.99 196.76
CA LEU A 381 -103.62 55.62 196.50
C LEU A 381 -104.77 54.81 197.11
N GLN A 382 -104.74 53.49 196.96
CA GLN A 382 -105.74 52.59 197.55
C GLN A 382 -105.70 52.61 199.09
N ALA A 383 -104.52 52.73 199.69
CA ALA A 383 -104.39 52.90 201.14
C ALA A 383 -104.95 54.27 201.60
N TRP A 384 -104.73 55.34 200.84
CA TRP A 384 -105.26 56.67 201.14
C TRP A 384 -106.79 56.76 201.01
N GLU A 385 -107.38 56.11 199.99
CA GLU A 385 -108.84 56.00 199.86
C GLU A 385 -109.48 55.21 201.00
N ALA A 386 -108.80 54.17 201.51
CA ALA A 386 -109.28 53.38 202.64
C ALA A 386 -109.30 54.19 203.95
N ASP A 387 -108.25 54.95 204.24
CA ASP A 387 -108.17 55.81 205.43
C ASP A 387 -109.25 56.93 205.40
N GLN A 388 -109.58 57.46 204.21
CA GLN A 388 -110.64 58.46 204.04
C GLN A 388 -112.05 57.90 204.29
N GLN A 389 -112.31 56.66 203.87
CA GLN A 389 -113.59 55.99 204.13
C GLN A 389 -113.78 55.68 205.62
N GLU A 390 -112.72 55.31 206.33
CA GLU A 390 -112.77 55.10 207.77
C GLU A 390 -113.07 56.41 208.52
N GLU A 391 -112.50 57.55 208.12
CA GLU A 391 -112.80 58.84 208.74
C GLU A 391 -114.25 59.32 208.47
N GLU A 392 -114.79 59.11 207.26
CA GLU A 392 -116.18 59.48 206.94
C GLU A 392 -117.21 58.62 207.69
N GLU A 393 -116.96 57.31 207.82
CA GLU A 393 -117.81 56.40 208.60
C GLU A 393 -117.83 56.78 210.10
N GLU A 394 -116.70 57.22 210.66
CA GLU A 394 -116.61 57.68 212.06
C GLU A 394 -117.33 59.00 212.33
N GLU A 395 -117.47 59.87 211.32
CA GLU A 395 -118.20 61.14 211.44
C GLU A 395 -119.72 60.95 211.32
N GLU A 396 -120.19 60.06 210.44
CA GLU A 396 -121.62 59.72 210.34
C GLU A 396 -122.15 59.05 211.63
N VAL A 397 -121.32 58.23 212.30
CA VAL A 397 -121.65 57.62 213.59
C VAL A 397 -121.76 58.67 214.71
N ARG A 398 -120.94 59.74 214.69
CA ARG A 398 -121.04 60.84 215.67
C ARG A 398 -122.26 61.72 215.45
N GLN A 399 -122.66 61.97 214.21
CA GLN A 399 -123.80 62.83 213.87
C GLN A 399 -125.15 62.16 214.15
N THR A 400 -125.26 60.85 213.88
CA THR A 400 -126.47 60.06 214.18
C THR A 400 -126.74 59.95 215.69
N GLN A 401 -125.70 59.96 216.53
CA GLN A 401 -125.83 59.98 218.00
C GLN A 401 -126.32 61.33 218.56
N GLN A 402 -126.09 62.45 217.86
CA GLN A 402 -126.54 63.77 218.30
C GLN A 402 -128.00 64.06 217.89
N LEU A 403 -128.40 63.63 216.69
CA LEU A 403 -129.75 63.84 216.17
C LEU A 403 -130.82 63.00 216.89
N THR A 404 -130.47 61.77 217.28
CA THR A 404 -131.36 60.87 218.04
C THR A 404 -131.67 61.41 219.44
N ASN A 405 -130.71 62.05 220.11
CA ASN A 405 -130.92 62.67 221.41
C ASN A 405 -131.77 63.95 221.34
N ALA A 406 -131.70 64.72 220.25
CA ALA A 406 -132.49 65.93 220.05
C ALA A 406 -133.98 65.64 219.78
N LEU A 407 -134.28 64.58 219.02
CA LEU A 407 -135.66 64.14 218.73
C LEU A 407 -136.36 63.60 219.99
N LEU A 408 -135.65 62.85 220.84
CA LEU A 408 -136.17 62.38 222.14
C LEU A 408 -136.56 63.54 223.08
N GLN A 409 -135.88 64.69 223.01
CA GLN A 409 -136.22 65.89 223.81
C GLN A 409 -137.41 66.68 223.25
N GLN A 410 -137.65 66.65 221.93
CA GLN A 410 -138.84 67.26 221.32
C GLN A 410 -140.09 66.40 221.50
N GLU A 411 -139.95 65.08 221.41
CA GLU A 411 -141.03 64.15 221.73
C GLU A 411 -141.41 64.24 223.22
N ALA A 412 -140.45 64.40 224.14
CA ALA A 412 -140.75 64.63 225.56
C ALA A 412 -141.50 65.96 225.86
N LYS A 413 -141.40 66.99 225.01
CA LYS A 413 -142.16 68.26 225.13
C LYS A 413 -143.54 68.19 224.45
N MET A 414 -143.65 67.50 223.32
CA MET A 414 -144.93 67.33 222.62
C MET A 414 -145.84 66.30 223.32
N MET A 415 -145.23 65.31 223.98
CA MET A 415 -145.92 64.33 224.85
C MET A 415 -146.55 64.97 226.11
N ALA A 416 -146.28 66.25 226.41
CA ALA A 416 -146.91 67.00 227.51
C ALA A 416 -148.24 67.69 227.13
N GLU A 417 -148.55 67.94 225.83
CA GLU A 417 -149.69 68.79 225.45
C GLU A 417 -150.92 68.06 224.86
N ARG A 418 -150.92 66.73 224.68
CA ARG A 418 -152.11 66.03 224.12
C ARG A 418 -152.70 64.85 224.87
N GLY A 419 -152.11 64.39 225.97
CA GLY A 419 -152.80 63.48 226.89
C GLY A 419 -153.01 62.05 226.37
N TYR A 420 -152.97 61.13 227.33
CA TYR A 420 -153.36 59.72 227.26
C TYR A 420 -152.31 58.62 226.95
N GLN A 421 -151.81 58.05 228.07
CA GLN A 421 -151.41 56.68 228.54
C GLN A 421 -151.35 55.40 227.62
N PRO A 422 -150.94 54.19 228.14
CA PRO A 422 -149.58 53.60 228.20
C PRO A 422 -149.45 52.19 227.52
N LYS A 423 -148.23 51.62 227.39
CA LYS A 423 -147.87 50.18 227.65
C LYS A 423 -146.40 49.78 227.32
N PRO A 424 -145.85 48.68 227.91
CA PRO A 424 -144.44 48.25 227.73
C PRO A 424 -144.27 46.90 226.97
N TYR A 425 -143.05 46.59 226.47
CA TYR A 425 -142.16 45.48 226.97
C TYR A 425 -140.93 45.05 226.10
N ARG A 426 -139.84 44.74 226.85
CA ARG A 426 -138.82 43.63 226.83
C ARG A 426 -137.81 43.33 225.66
N HIS A 427 -136.51 43.44 226.02
CA HIS A 427 -135.28 42.56 225.91
C HIS A 427 -134.98 41.66 224.68
N PRO A 428 -133.69 41.34 224.30
CA PRO A 428 -132.59 40.73 225.12
C PRO A 428 -131.09 41.14 224.80
N LYS A 429 -130.09 40.22 224.93
CA LYS A 429 -128.73 40.31 225.56
C LYS A 429 -127.60 39.56 224.76
N ILE A 430 -126.30 39.93 224.96
CA ILE A 430 -124.99 39.15 224.76
C ILE A 430 -124.40 39.16 223.31
N ALA A 431 -123.09 39.22 222.97
CA ALA A 431 -121.76 39.47 223.60
C ALA A 431 -120.74 39.85 222.49
N TRP A 432 -119.61 40.45 222.90
CA TRP A 432 -118.42 40.78 222.09
C TRP A 432 -117.40 39.63 222.03
N ASN A 433 -116.65 39.56 220.91
CA ASN A 433 -115.21 39.24 220.81
C ASN A 433 -114.60 40.22 219.79
#